data_AF-A0A0S8KF46-F1
#
_entry.id   AF-A0A0S8KF46-F1
#
_cell.length_a   1.000
_cell.length_b   1.000
_cell.length_c   1.000
_cell.angle_alpha   90.00
_cell.angle_beta   90.00
_cell.angle_gamma   90.00
#
_symmetry.space_group_name_H-M   'P 1'
#
loop_
_entity.id
_entity.type
_entity.pdbx_description
1 polymer ?
#
loop_
_entity_poly.entity_id
_entity_poly.type
_entity_poly.pdbx_seq_one_letter_code
_entity_poly.pdbx_strand_id
1 'polypeptide(L)'
;MEQIIMNGNSAAAYGALLSRVQVTAAYPISPQTGIVEALADLVASGQLEAKFIMSESEHSVMASLIAASEAGARVFTATSSQGLALMHELLHWAAGARLPIVMVNVNRAMSAPWTMFCDQSDIVAQRDTGWLHVYCEENQETLDAIIQGYKVAEQIMLPVLINMDGFYNSYTTEPVSVHDIKDVDRYLPPYEPPVKLDPKEPHTLHGGTGPHLFMEMRYQMWQAMEHALDIAREADDEFGRMFGCSYGLTEAYRCKDADLVLVSSGSLVGTLREVVDVYRDRGDRIGLLKIRYLRPFPTEEVRQALTSARQVAVIDRNVSVGMGGGFWQEVRSALYGSEVGNKPVLGFLAGIGGRDVTPESVDKIIQTARSNPPQEVPIWVELKV
;
A
#
# COMPACT_ATOMS: atom_id res chain seq x y z
N MET A 1 21.17 11.02 9.42
CA MET A 1 20.06 10.14 9.85
C MET A 1 20.15 9.94 11.34
N GLU A 2 19.10 10.31 12.06
CA GLU A 2 18.93 9.99 13.47
C GLU A 2 18.10 8.72 13.57
N GLN A 3 18.52 7.75 14.39
CA GLN A 3 17.73 6.54 14.63
C GLN A 3 16.88 6.73 15.89
N ILE A 4 15.58 6.57 15.73
CA ILE A 4 14.59 6.72 16.80
C ILE A 4 13.80 5.42 16.90
N ILE A 5 13.60 4.92 18.12
CA ILE A 5 12.69 3.81 18.36
C ILE A 5 11.26 4.34 18.28
N MET A 6 10.50 3.91 17.28
CA MET A 6 9.11 4.32 17.13
C MET A 6 8.25 3.21 16.53
N ASN A 7 6.94 3.29 16.76
CA ASN A 7 5.99 2.39 16.11
C ASN A 7 5.60 2.91 14.72
N GLY A 8 4.92 2.07 13.94
CA GLY A 8 4.50 2.43 12.59
C GLY A 8 3.57 3.65 12.56
N ASN A 9 2.70 3.81 13.56
CA ASN A 9 1.81 4.97 13.64
C ASN A 9 2.61 6.29 13.75
N SER A 10 3.64 6.31 14.59
CA SER A 10 4.54 7.46 14.70
C SER A 10 5.37 7.64 13.42
N ALA A 11 5.87 6.55 12.82
CA ALA A 11 6.62 6.62 11.56
C ALA A 11 5.79 7.24 10.42
N ALA A 12 4.50 6.91 10.33
CA ALA A 12 3.58 7.52 9.38
C ALA A 12 3.41 9.03 9.61
N ALA A 13 3.24 9.46 10.87
CA ALA A 13 3.15 10.88 11.21
C ALA A 13 4.45 11.64 10.89
N TYR A 14 5.61 11.01 11.08
CA TYR A 14 6.91 11.57 10.68
C TYR A 14 7.06 11.65 9.16
N GLY A 15 6.56 10.66 8.41
CA GLY A 15 6.50 10.73 6.94
C GLY A 15 5.69 11.94 6.45
N ALA A 16 4.55 12.21 7.08
CA ALA A 16 3.74 13.40 6.79
C ALA A 16 4.44 14.71 7.16
N LEU A 17 5.12 14.75 8.32
CA LEU A 17 5.95 15.88 8.76
C LEU A 17 7.06 16.21 7.73
N LEU A 18 7.84 15.20 7.37
CA LEU A 18 8.96 15.33 6.42
C LEU A 18 8.47 15.72 5.02
N SER A 19 7.26 15.29 4.65
CA SER A 19 6.64 15.64 3.37
C SER A 19 6.05 17.05 3.33
N ARG A 20 6.16 17.86 4.39
CA ARG A 20 5.62 19.24 4.45
C ARG A 20 4.11 19.30 4.19
N VAL A 21 3.36 18.36 4.76
CA VAL A 21 1.89 18.39 4.68
C VAL A 21 1.36 19.71 5.25
N GLN A 22 0.38 20.31 4.58
CA GLN A 22 -0.18 21.61 4.93
C GLN A 22 -1.58 21.51 5.52
N VAL A 23 -2.33 20.46 5.20
CA VAL A 23 -3.65 20.18 5.78
C VAL A 23 -3.77 18.70 6.10
N THR A 24 -4.25 18.41 7.31
CA THR A 24 -4.66 17.08 7.75
C THR A 24 -6.06 17.15 8.32
N ALA A 25 -6.86 16.13 8.04
CA ALA A 25 -8.20 15.95 8.58
C ALA A 25 -8.29 14.54 9.17
N ALA A 26 -9.03 14.35 10.26
CA ALA A 26 -9.09 13.05 10.91
C ALA A 26 -10.42 12.78 11.60
N TYR A 27 -10.73 11.48 11.67
CA TYR A 27 -11.75 10.89 12.53
C TYR A 27 -11.15 9.61 13.13
N PRO A 28 -11.24 9.39 14.45
CA PRO A 28 -10.50 8.34 15.12
C PRO A 28 -11.10 6.95 14.87
N ILE A 29 -10.28 6.03 14.37
CA ILE A 29 -10.64 4.62 14.23
C ILE A 29 -9.42 3.73 14.51
N SER A 30 -9.53 2.81 15.47
CA SER A 30 -8.42 1.91 15.81
C SER A 30 -8.14 0.93 14.66
N PRO A 31 -6.88 0.53 14.39
CA PRO A 31 -5.65 0.89 15.09
C PRO A 31 -4.93 2.16 14.56
N GLN A 32 -5.57 2.92 13.66
CA GLN A 32 -5.00 4.12 13.06
C GLN A 32 -4.93 5.33 14.01
N THR A 33 -5.72 5.34 15.09
CA THR A 33 -5.80 6.47 16.04
C THR A 33 -4.44 7.02 16.49
N GLY A 34 -3.40 6.18 16.63
CA GLY A 34 -2.07 6.64 16.98
C GLY A 34 -1.44 7.61 15.96
N ILE A 35 -1.78 7.50 14.67
CA ILE A 35 -1.35 8.46 13.63
C ILE A 35 -2.04 9.80 13.86
N VAL A 36 -3.35 9.80 14.16
CA VAL A 36 -4.14 11.01 14.44
C VAL A 36 -3.54 11.79 15.61
N GLU A 37 -3.28 11.09 16.71
CA GLU A 37 -2.74 11.68 17.93
C GLU A 37 -1.35 12.26 17.68
N ALA A 38 -0.47 11.50 17.01
CA ALA A 38 0.88 11.97 16.68
C ALA A 38 0.86 13.21 15.75
N LEU A 39 -0.01 13.23 14.73
CA LEU A 39 -0.19 14.40 13.87
C LEU A 39 -0.72 15.61 14.65
N ALA A 40 -1.68 15.41 15.56
CA ALA A 40 -2.21 16.47 16.40
C ALA A 40 -1.11 17.07 17.28
N ASP A 41 -0.25 16.24 17.88
CA ASP A 41 0.88 16.69 18.70
C ASP A 41 1.94 17.45 17.88
N LEU A 42 2.26 16.97 16.67
CA LEU A 42 3.20 17.64 15.76
C LEU A 42 2.70 19.02 15.33
N VAL A 43 1.39 19.15 15.07
CA VAL A 43 0.76 20.43 14.74
C VAL A 43 0.68 21.35 15.96
N ALA A 44 0.25 20.83 17.12
CA ALA A 44 0.10 21.61 18.34
C ALA A 44 1.44 22.13 18.88
N SER A 45 2.51 21.36 18.71
CA SER A 45 3.88 21.75 19.08
C SER A 45 4.54 22.71 18.08
N GLY A 46 3.94 22.92 16.90
CA GLY A 46 4.50 23.75 15.83
C GLY A 46 5.64 23.10 15.04
N GLN A 47 5.88 21.80 15.23
CA GLN A 47 6.85 21.05 14.41
C GLN A 47 6.35 20.86 12.97
N LEU A 48 5.04 20.64 12.81
CA LEU A 48 4.36 20.58 11.52
C LEU A 48 3.50 21.82 11.33
N GLU A 49 3.87 22.67 10.37
CA GLU A 49 3.07 23.85 9.98
C GLU A 49 1.87 23.44 9.11
N ALA A 50 0.90 22.74 9.71
CA ALA A 50 -0.33 22.30 9.05
C ALA A 50 -1.59 22.77 9.76
N LYS A 51 -2.72 22.75 9.03
CA LYS A 51 -4.06 22.84 9.62
C LYS A 51 -4.55 21.44 9.96
N PHE A 52 -4.96 21.23 11.21
CA PHE A 52 -5.58 19.99 11.67
C PHE A 52 -7.10 20.16 11.80
N ILE A 53 -7.87 19.38 11.05
CA ILE A 53 -9.33 19.41 11.01
C ILE A 53 -9.86 18.18 11.75
N MET A 54 -10.64 18.39 12.80
CA MET A 54 -11.41 17.32 13.44
C MET A 54 -12.75 17.20 12.72
N SER A 55 -12.94 16.09 12.01
CA SER A 55 -14.17 15.80 11.27
C SER A 55 -15.12 14.94 12.11
N GLU A 56 -16.38 14.87 11.72
CA GLU A 56 -17.42 14.06 12.37
C GLU A 56 -17.56 12.64 11.81
N SER A 57 -16.94 12.36 10.65
CA SER A 57 -16.87 11.04 10.04
C SER A 57 -15.71 10.96 9.04
N GLU A 58 -15.31 9.75 8.66
CA GLU A 58 -14.30 9.51 7.63
C GLU A 58 -14.71 10.00 6.24
N HIS A 59 -16.01 10.05 5.94
CA HIS A 59 -16.51 10.70 4.72
C HIS A 59 -16.11 12.18 4.70
N SER A 60 -16.42 12.91 5.78
CA SER A 60 -16.10 14.33 5.89
C SER A 60 -14.61 14.62 5.99
N VAL A 61 -13.81 13.66 6.49
CA VAL A 61 -12.34 13.70 6.38
C VAL A 61 -11.94 13.81 4.91
N MET A 62 -12.31 12.83 4.08
CA MET A 62 -11.88 12.82 2.68
C MET A 62 -12.42 14.04 1.90
N ALA A 63 -13.66 14.47 2.17
CA ALA A 63 -14.25 15.65 1.54
C ALA A 63 -13.45 16.93 1.85
N SER A 64 -13.01 17.08 3.10
CA SER A 64 -12.19 18.22 3.52
C SER A 64 -10.83 18.23 2.82
N LEU A 65 -10.22 17.05 2.63
CA LEU A 65 -8.91 16.93 1.97
C LEU A 65 -8.99 17.12 0.46
N ILE A 66 -10.08 16.66 -0.18
CA ILE A 66 -10.37 16.95 -1.59
C ILE A 66 -10.39 18.47 -1.80
N ALA A 67 -11.19 19.19 -1.01
CA ALA A 67 -11.29 20.65 -1.11
C ALA A 67 -9.95 21.36 -0.83
N ALA A 68 -9.19 20.91 0.17
CA ALA A 68 -7.88 21.47 0.48
C ALA A 68 -6.84 21.18 -0.63
N SER A 69 -6.86 19.99 -1.22
CA SER A 69 -6.00 19.64 -2.35
C SER A 69 -6.36 20.43 -3.62
N GLU A 70 -7.65 20.65 -3.89
CA GLU A 70 -8.13 21.51 -4.98
C GLU A 70 -7.71 22.97 -4.79
N ALA A 71 -7.61 23.45 -3.54
CA ALA A 71 -7.05 24.75 -3.20
C ALA A 71 -5.51 24.81 -3.31
N GLY A 72 -4.87 23.67 -3.59
CA GLY A 72 -3.43 23.56 -3.84
C GLY A 72 -2.59 23.20 -2.62
N ALA A 73 -3.19 22.71 -1.54
CA ALA A 73 -2.44 22.23 -0.38
C ALA A 73 -1.97 20.79 -0.58
N ARG A 74 -0.78 20.46 -0.07
CA ARG A 74 -0.38 19.06 0.14
C ARG A 74 -1.14 18.51 1.36
N VAL A 75 -1.87 17.41 1.18
CA VAL A 75 -2.83 16.91 2.16
C VAL A 75 -2.60 15.46 2.58
N PHE A 76 -2.79 15.17 3.86
CA PHE A 76 -2.61 13.84 4.43
C PHE A 76 -3.73 13.43 5.38
N THR A 77 -3.98 12.14 5.48
CA THR A 77 -4.77 11.55 6.57
C THR A 77 -4.41 10.09 6.75
N ALA A 78 -5.03 9.47 7.74
CA ALA A 78 -5.05 8.02 7.83
C ALA A 78 -6.45 7.52 8.23
N THR A 79 -6.75 6.28 7.88
CA THR A 79 -7.99 5.60 8.28
C THR A 79 -7.75 4.09 8.47
N SER A 80 -8.82 3.35 8.74
CA SER A 80 -8.80 1.89 8.88
C SER A 80 -10.19 1.30 8.63
N SER A 81 -10.28 0.12 8.00
CA SER A 81 -11.49 -0.72 8.02
C SER A 81 -12.78 0.01 7.64
N GLN A 82 -13.73 0.14 8.58
CA GLN A 82 -15.05 0.74 8.34
C GLN A 82 -14.94 2.21 7.94
N GLY A 83 -13.91 2.90 8.43
CA GLY A 83 -13.63 4.28 8.07
C GLY A 83 -13.22 4.41 6.61
N LEU A 84 -12.36 3.52 6.13
CA LEU A 84 -12.02 3.45 4.71
C LEU A 84 -13.24 3.14 3.85
N ALA A 85 -14.09 2.20 4.30
CA ALA A 85 -15.32 1.90 3.59
C ALA A 85 -16.30 3.10 3.54
N LEU A 86 -16.36 3.90 4.60
CA LEU A 86 -17.16 5.13 4.65
C LEU A 86 -16.60 6.22 3.72
N MET A 87 -15.31 6.16 3.37
CA MET A 87 -14.69 7.02 2.35
C MET A 87 -14.96 6.57 0.90
N HIS A 88 -15.50 5.36 0.65
CA HIS A 88 -15.48 4.73 -0.68
C HIS A 88 -15.92 5.63 -1.85
N GLU A 89 -17.04 6.33 -1.69
CA GLU A 89 -17.54 7.27 -2.69
C GLU A 89 -16.53 8.39 -3.01
N LEU A 90 -15.94 8.97 -1.97
CA LEU A 90 -14.99 10.07 -2.09
C LEU A 90 -13.62 9.61 -2.57
N LEU A 91 -13.26 8.32 -2.43
CA LEU A 91 -12.07 7.77 -3.06
C LEU A 91 -12.18 7.87 -4.59
N HIS A 92 -13.34 7.52 -5.16
CA HIS A 92 -13.60 7.70 -6.59
C HIS A 92 -13.57 9.17 -6.99
N TRP A 93 -14.13 10.05 -6.14
CA TRP A 93 -14.09 11.49 -6.39
C TRP A 93 -12.65 12.02 -6.43
N ALA A 94 -11.83 11.72 -5.42
CA ALA A 94 -10.43 12.17 -5.36
C ALA A 94 -9.61 11.72 -6.59
N ALA A 95 -9.77 10.46 -7.02
CA ALA A 95 -9.09 9.95 -8.20
C ALA A 95 -9.61 10.59 -9.49
N GLY A 96 -10.93 10.74 -9.64
CA GLY A 96 -11.56 11.40 -10.78
C GLY A 96 -11.25 12.90 -10.87
N ALA A 97 -11.09 13.54 -9.71
CA ALA A 97 -10.66 14.93 -9.58
C ALA A 97 -9.15 15.12 -9.80
N ARG A 98 -8.40 14.04 -10.00
CA ARG A 98 -6.96 14.06 -10.31
C ARG A 98 -6.13 14.69 -9.17
N LEU A 99 -6.46 14.38 -7.92
CA LEU A 99 -5.84 15.01 -6.76
C LEU A 99 -4.72 14.14 -6.17
N PRO A 100 -3.52 14.68 -5.92
CA PRO A 100 -2.40 13.93 -5.35
C PRO A 100 -2.49 13.83 -3.81
N ILE A 101 -3.55 13.19 -3.34
CA ILE A 101 -3.78 12.94 -1.91
C ILE A 101 -2.97 11.70 -1.50
N VAL A 102 -2.22 11.79 -0.39
CA VAL A 102 -1.59 10.60 0.23
C VAL A 102 -2.32 10.26 1.52
N MET A 103 -2.68 8.99 1.66
CA MET A 103 -3.37 8.47 2.84
C MET A 103 -2.72 7.18 3.32
N VAL A 104 -2.59 7.02 4.63
CA VAL A 104 -2.26 5.72 5.22
C VAL A 104 -3.54 4.98 5.60
N ASN A 105 -3.72 3.76 5.09
CA ASN A 105 -4.67 2.81 5.66
C ASN A 105 -3.93 1.85 6.58
N VAL A 106 -4.35 1.82 7.84
CA VAL A 106 -3.91 0.79 8.76
C VAL A 106 -4.88 -0.39 8.66
N ASN A 107 -4.48 -1.42 7.92
CA ASN A 107 -5.32 -2.54 7.52
C ASN A 107 -5.95 -3.25 8.73
N ARG A 108 -7.26 -3.37 8.68
CA ARG A 108 -8.08 -4.04 9.68
C ARG A 108 -9.30 -4.68 9.02
N ALA A 109 -9.72 -5.81 9.57
CA ALA A 109 -10.85 -6.57 9.07
C ALA A 109 -12.15 -5.76 8.90
N MET A 110 -12.89 -6.10 7.84
CA MET A 110 -14.24 -5.59 7.60
C MET A 110 -15.29 -6.34 8.45
N SER A 111 -16.31 -5.61 8.91
CA SER A 111 -17.43 -6.17 9.68
C SER A 111 -18.61 -6.57 8.78
N ALA A 112 -19.49 -7.51 9.16
CA ALA A 112 -19.51 -8.38 10.34
C ALA A 112 -19.02 -9.82 10.02
N PRO A 113 -18.48 -10.59 10.99
CA PRO A 113 -18.30 -10.26 12.41
C PRO A 113 -17.29 -9.14 12.63
N TRP A 114 -17.42 -8.43 13.76
CA TRP A 114 -16.52 -7.31 14.07
C TRP A 114 -15.25 -7.81 14.75
N THR A 115 -14.10 -7.28 14.32
CA THR A 115 -12.82 -7.47 14.98
C THR A 115 -11.94 -6.24 14.77
N MET A 116 -11.08 -5.95 15.74
CA MET A 116 -10.09 -4.88 15.62
C MET A 116 -8.84 -5.34 14.88
N PHE A 117 -8.64 -6.65 14.70
CA PHE A 117 -7.39 -7.21 14.23
C PHE A 117 -7.20 -7.16 12.71
N CYS A 118 -5.95 -7.35 12.30
CA CYS A 118 -5.50 -7.16 10.93
C CYS A 118 -6.04 -8.21 9.96
N ASP A 119 -6.64 -7.72 8.88
CA ASP A 119 -6.55 -8.33 7.57
C ASP A 119 -6.63 -7.19 6.55
N GLN A 120 -6.39 -7.51 5.28
CA GLN A 120 -6.36 -6.52 4.19
C GLN A 120 -7.68 -6.46 3.41
N SER A 121 -8.81 -6.89 4.01
CA SER A 121 -10.12 -6.87 3.34
C SER A 121 -10.61 -5.45 3.07
N ASP A 122 -10.25 -4.50 3.91
CA ASP A 122 -10.61 -3.08 3.77
C ASP A 122 -10.01 -2.47 2.50
N ILE A 123 -8.70 -2.65 2.29
CA ILE A 123 -8.00 -2.12 1.13
C ILE A 123 -8.34 -2.87 -0.16
N VAL A 124 -8.48 -4.20 -0.10
CA VAL A 124 -8.78 -4.98 -1.31
C VAL A 124 -10.13 -4.58 -1.88
N ALA A 125 -11.08 -4.14 -1.03
CA ALA A 125 -12.35 -3.57 -1.47
C ALA A 125 -12.20 -2.21 -2.19
N GLN A 126 -11.09 -1.50 -2.04
CA GLN A 126 -10.83 -0.20 -2.67
C GLN A 126 -9.96 -0.27 -3.94
N ARG A 127 -9.52 -1.46 -4.36
CA ARG A 127 -8.54 -1.64 -5.46
C ARG A 127 -8.98 -1.07 -6.82
N ASP A 128 -10.26 -0.81 -7.00
CA ASP A 128 -10.84 -0.34 -8.26
C ASP A 128 -11.25 1.15 -8.20
N THR A 129 -10.85 1.88 -7.15
CA THR A 129 -11.17 3.31 -6.94
C THR A 129 -10.29 4.27 -7.76
N GLY A 130 -9.17 3.79 -8.32
CA GLY A 130 -8.20 4.63 -9.04
C GLY A 130 -7.08 5.20 -8.17
N TRP A 131 -6.95 4.74 -6.94
CA TRP A 131 -5.81 5.02 -6.07
C TRP A 131 -4.66 4.04 -6.32
N LEU A 132 -3.43 4.53 -6.19
CA LEU A 132 -2.25 3.66 -6.15
C LEU A 132 -2.20 2.98 -4.79
N HIS A 133 -1.93 1.68 -4.76
CA HIS A 133 -1.85 0.92 -3.52
C HIS A 133 -0.41 0.48 -3.30
N VAL A 134 0.21 0.99 -2.23
CA VAL A 134 1.56 0.64 -1.79
C VAL A 134 1.45 -0.09 -0.46
N TYR A 135 2.14 -1.21 -0.29
CA TYR A 135 2.10 -2.05 0.92
C TYR A 135 3.46 -2.10 1.57
N CYS A 136 3.52 -1.74 2.85
CA CYS A 136 4.76 -1.68 3.62
C CYS A 136 4.94 -2.94 4.48
N GLU A 137 6.15 -3.48 4.48
CA GLU A 137 6.54 -4.61 5.34
C GLU A 137 6.87 -4.14 6.76
N GLU A 138 7.54 -3.00 6.88
CA GLU A 138 8.06 -2.45 8.15
C GLU A 138 7.76 -0.94 8.33
N ASN A 139 8.06 -0.41 9.52
CA ASN A 139 7.78 0.98 9.88
C ASN A 139 8.72 1.96 9.17
N GLN A 140 9.99 1.59 8.92
CA GLN A 140 10.90 2.39 8.09
C GLN A 140 10.32 2.59 6.69
N GLU A 141 9.89 1.50 6.05
CA GLU A 141 9.28 1.53 4.72
C GLU A 141 8.00 2.37 4.70
N THR A 142 7.24 2.42 5.80
CA THR A 142 6.05 3.27 5.91
C THR A 142 6.41 4.76 5.80
N LEU A 143 7.40 5.22 6.56
CA LEU A 143 7.85 6.61 6.52
C LEU A 143 8.32 6.98 5.10
N ASP A 144 9.15 6.11 4.52
CA ASP A 144 9.77 6.32 3.20
C ASP A 144 8.74 6.26 2.07
N ALA A 145 7.77 5.36 2.17
CA ALA A 145 6.68 5.22 1.19
C ALA A 145 5.74 6.43 1.17
N ILE A 146 5.56 7.15 2.28
CA ILE A 146 4.78 8.41 2.28
C ILE A 146 5.51 9.48 1.47
N ILE A 147 6.82 9.63 1.67
CA ILE A 147 7.65 10.61 0.96
C ILE A 147 7.69 10.28 -0.55
N GLN A 148 7.96 9.02 -0.89
CA GLN A 148 7.91 8.55 -2.28
C GLN A 148 6.50 8.67 -2.86
N GLY A 149 5.47 8.42 -2.05
CA GLY A 149 4.06 8.52 -2.42
C GLY A 149 3.71 9.91 -2.97
N TYR A 150 4.12 10.98 -2.31
CA TYR A 150 3.93 12.34 -2.84
C TYR A 150 4.73 12.59 -4.13
N LYS A 151 6.00 12.15 -4.18
CA LYS A 151 6.83 12.30 -5.38
C LYS A 151 6.15 11.68 -6.60
N VAL A 152 5.50 10.53 -6.43
CA VAL A 152 4.74 9.87 -7.49
C VAL A 152 3.41 10.59 -7.75
N ALA A 153 2.59 10.77 -6.70
CA ALA A 153 1.23 11.30 -6.80
C ALA A 153 1.17 12.66 -7.50
N GLU A 154 2.08 13.57 -7.16
CA GLU A 154 2.12 14.94 -7.70
C GLU A 154 2.52 15.00 -9.18
N GLN A 155 3.19 13.97 -9.70
CA GLN A 155 3.57 13.91 -11.11
C GLN A 155 2.48 13.26 -11.98
N ILE A 156 1.82 12.22 -11.46
CA ILE A 156 0.77 11.51 -12.20
C ILE A 156 -0.63 12.05 -11.94
N MET A 157 -0.79 12.94 -10.97
CA MET A 157 -2.06 13.53 -10.53
C MET A 157 -3.10 12.46 -10.19
N LEU A 158 -2.68 11.47 -9.41
CA LEU A 158 -3.52 10.43 -8.84
C LEU A 158 -3.15 10.21 -7.37
N PRO A 159 -4.14 9.86 -6.53
CA PRO A 159 -3.92 9.69 -5.11
C PRO A 159 -3.24 8.35 -4.78
N VAL A 160 -2.54 8.30 -3.64
CA VAL A 160 -1.75 7.16 -3.17
C VAL A 160 -2.24 6.71 -1.80
N LEU A 161 -2.48 5.41 -1.67
CA LEU A 161 -2.90 4.74 -0.45
C LEU A 161 -1.77 3.82 0.03
N ILE A 162 -1.11 4.24 1.10
CA ILE A 162 -0.05 3.50 1.78
C ILE A 162 -0.69 2.55 2.80
N ASN A 163 -0.34 1.27 2.73
CA ASN A 163 -0.95 0.20 3.51
C ASN A 163 0.02 -0.33 4.54
N MET A 164 -0.46 -0.39 5.79
CA MET A 164 0.26 -0.96 6.92
C MET A 164 -0.61 -2.01 7.59
N ASP A 165 -0.04 -3.14 7.97
CA ASP A 165 -0.83 -4.15 8.69
C ASP A 165 -1.08 -3.71 10.14
N GLY A 166 -2.35 -3.67 10.54
CA GLY A 166 -2.75 -3.26 11.89
C GLY A 166 -2.13 -4.15 12.97
N PHE A 167 -1.72 -3.57 14.09
CA PHE A 167 -0.98 -4.20 15.20
C PHE A 167 0.43 -4.66 14.84
N TYR A 168 0.63 -5.31 13.69
CA TYR A 168 1.94 -5.80 13.24
C TYR A 168 2.89 -4.67 12.86
N ASN A 169 2.44 -3.66 12.12
CA ASN A 169 3.21 -2.44 11.86
C ASN A 169 2.80 -1.31 12.82
N SER A 170 1.48 -1.09 12.96
CA SER A 170 0.97 0.12 13.61
C SER A 170 1.41 0.29 15.08
N TYR A 171 1.60 -0.81 15.82
CA TYR A 171 1.95 -0.80 17.24
C TYR A 171 3.29 -1.45 17.58
N THR A 172 3.87 -2.26 16.69
CA THR A 172 5.23 -2.78 16.87
C THR A 172 6.23 -1.64 16.80
N THR A 173 7.18 -1.62 17.73
CA THR A 173 8.25 -0.62 17.77
C THR A 173 9.52 -1.19 17.19
N GLU A 174 10.21 -0.39 16.38
CA GLU A 174 11.48 -0.75 15.77
C GLU A 174 12.37 0.50 15.61
N PRO A 175 13.68 0.34 15.36
CA PRO A 175 14.54 1.46 14.98
C PRO A 175 14.15 2.00 13.60
N VAL A 176 13.74 3.27 13.55
CA VAL A 176 13.47 4.00 12.30
C VAL A 176 14.50 5.12 12.16
N SER A 177 15.14 5.15 10.99
CA SER A 177 16.07 6.19 10.56
C SER A 177 15.27 7.36 9.97
N VAL A 178 15.23 8.47 10.70
CA VAL A 178 14.59 9.70 10.26
C VAL A 178 15.55 10.49 9.36
N HIS A 179 15.08 10.79 8.15
CA HIS A 179 15.84 11.56 7.16
C HIS A 179 15.99 13.02 7.57
N ASP A 180 17.08 13.67 7.16
CA ASP A 180 17.22 15.12 7.34
C ASP A 180 16.17 15.82 6.47
N ILE A 181 15.39 16.72 7.06
CA ILE A 181 14.31 17.41 6.36
C ILE A 181 14.80 18.20 5.15
N LYS A 182 16.04 18.70 5.15
CA LYS A 182 16.63 19.40 3.99
C LYS A 182 16.92 18.45 2.84
N ASP A 183 17.21 17.19 3.13
CA ASP A 183 17.44 16.16 2.12
C ASP A 183 16.10 15.76 1.51
N VAL A 184 15.06 15.64 2.34
CA VAL A 184 13.68 15.43 1.89
C VAL A 184 13.17 16.61 1.07
N ASP A 185 13.39 17.87 1.49
CA ASP A 185 12.98 19.07 0.75
C ASP A 185 13.66 19.15 -0.64
N ARG A 186 14.87 18.56 -0.80
CA ARG A 186 15.55 18.46 -2.11
C ARG A 186 14.93 17.37 -2.99
N TYR A 187 14.55 16.23 -2.41
CA TYR A 187 13.93 15.12 -3.10
C TYR A 187 12.47 15.43 -3.50
N LEU A 188 11.72 16.05 -2.58
CA LEU A 188 10.31 16.40 -2.68
C LEU A 188 10.15 17.91 -2.47
N PRO A 189 10.34 18.72 -3.54
CA PRO A 189 10.18 20.18 -3.45
C PRO A 189 8.73 20.57 -3.11
N PRO A 190 8.49 21.87 -2.81
CA PRO A 190 7.13 22.39 -2.60
C PRO A 190 6.19 22.03 -3.75
N TYR A 191 4.99 21.56 -3.42
CA TYR A 191 3.98 21.20 -4.40
C TYR A 191 3.42 22.46 -5.10
N GLU A 192 3.48 22.47 -6.43
CA GLU A 192 2.86 23.49 -7.27
C GLU A 192 1.83 22.82 -8.18
N PRO A 193 0.52 22.84 -7.82
CA PRO A 193 -0.51 22.19 -8.63
C PRO A 193 -0.63 22.85 -10.00
N PRO A 194 -0.84 22.08 -11.09
CA PRO A 194 -1.05 22.64 -12.41
C PRO A 194 -2.36 23.44 -12.51
N VAL A 195 -3.37 23.07 -11.72
CA VAL A 195 -4.66 23.77 -11.60
C VAL A 195 -5.05 23.79 -10.13
N LYS A 196 -5.50 24.95 -9.64
CA LYS A 196 -6.02 25.12 -8.29
C LYS A 196 -7.18 26.10 -8.26
N LEU A 197 -7.99 26.03 -7.20
CA LEU A 197 -9.01 27.03 -6.91
C LEU A 197 -8.34 28.35 -6.52
N ASP A 198 -8.34 29.32 -7.45
CA ASP A 198 -7.83 30.67 -7.24
C ASP A 198 -8.89 31.72 -7.65
N PRO A 199 -9.38 32.58 -6.73
CA PRO A 199 -10.29 33.65 -7.09
C PRO A 199 -9.75 34.66 -8.12
N LYS A 200 -8.43 34.74 -8.29
CA LYS A 200 -7.77 35.60 -9.29
C LYS A 200 -7.74 34.96 -10.67
N GLU A 201 -7.83 33.64 -10.73
CA GLU A 201 -7.85 32.85 -11.97
C GLU A 201 -8.97 31.79 -11.87
N PRO A 202 -10.24 32.19 -11.99
CA PRO A 202 -11.36 31.31 -11.70
C PRO A 202 -11.53 30.23 -12.79
N HIS A 203 -11.59 28.97 -12.36
CA HIS A 203 -11.88 27.80 -13.19
C HIS A 203 -13.10 27.05 -12.64
N THR A 204 -13.89 26.46 -13.53
CA THR A 204 -14.92 25.47 -13.12
C THR A 204 -14.29 24.09 -13.10
N LEU A 205 -14.15 23.50 -11.92
CA LEU A 205 -13.64 22.14 -11.75
C LEU A 205 -14.80 21.15 -11.64
N HIS A 206 -14.56 19.91 -12.09
CA HIS A 206 -15.45 18.76 -11.90
C HIS A 206 -16.92 18.96 -12.34
N GLY A 207 -17.11 19.77 -13.39
CA GLY A 207 -18.43 19.99 -13.99
C GLY A 207 -19.04 18.70 -14.57
N GLY A 208 -20.37 18.60 -14.56
CA GLY A 208 -21.08 17.43 -15.08
C GLY A 208 -20.76 17.15 -16.55
N THR A 209 -20.33 15.93 -16.85
CA THR A 209 -19.91 15.49 -18.19
C THR A 209 -20.89 14.51 -18.82
N GLY A 210 -21.12 14.65 -20.12
CA GLY A 210 -21.93 13.70 -20.89
C GLY A 210 -21.15 12.47 -21.36
N PRO A 211 -21.84 11.49 -21.96
CA PRO A 211 -21.23 10.24 -22.45
C PRO A 211 -20.20 10.43 -23.57
N HIS A 212 -20.14 11.61 -24.20
CA HIS A 212 -19.19 11.95 -25.27
C HIS A 212 -17.79 12.37 -24.76
N LEU A 213 -17.59 12.46 -23.44
CA LEU A 213 -16.31 12.82 -22.82
C LEU A 213 -15.90 11.90 -21.66
N PHE A 214 -16.87 11.30 -20.96
CA PHE A 214 -16.56 10.56 -19.74
C PHE A 214 -15.66 9.34 -20.00
N MET A 215 -15.81 8.68 -21.16
CA MET A 215 -14.94 7.56 -21.53
C MET A 215 -13.49 8.02 -21.73
N GLU A 216 -13.29 9.15 -22.39
CA GLU A 216 -11.99 9.77 -22.64
C GLU A 216 -11.31 10.19 -21.32
N MET A 217 -12.07 10.73 -20.37
CA MET A 217 -11.56 11.05 -19.03
C MET A 217 -11.10 9.79 -18.27
N ARG A 218 -11.86 8.69 -18.37
CA ARG A 218 -11.44 7.40 -17.79
C ARG A 218 -10.20 6.85 -18.48
N TYR A 219 -10.06 7.05 -19.79
CA TYR A 219 -8.86 6.66 -20.53
C TYR A 219 -7.64 7.48 -20.09
N GLN A 220 -7.78 8.78 -19.84
CA GLN A 220 -6.68 9.60 -19.29
C GLN A 220 -6.24 9.12 -17.89
N MET A 221 -7.19 8.72 -17.03
CA MET A 221 -6.86 8.10 -15.74
C MET A 221 -6.12 6.77 -15.91
N TRP A 222 -6.54 5.94 -16.88
CA TRP A 222 -5.85 4.70 -17.22
C TRP A 222 -4.40 4.95 -17.64
N GLN A 223 -4.16 5.90 -18.55
CA GLN A 223 -2.81 6.24 -19.00
C GLN A 223 -1.92 6.72 -17.84
N ALA A 224 -2.47 7.53 -16.93
CA ALA A 224 -1.74 7.96 -15.74
C ALA A 224 -1.39 6.79 -14.80
N MET A 225 -2.31 5.82 -14.65
CA MET A 225 -2.09 4.63 -13.85
C MET A 225 -1.04 3.70 -14.47
N GLU A 226 -0.98 3.57 -15.80
CA GLU A 226 0.09 2.82 -16.47
C GLU A 226 1.46 3.50 -16.28
N HIS A 227 1.52 4.82 -16.48
CA HIS A 227 2.73 5.61 -16.32
C HIS A 227 3.24 5.65 -14.87
N ALA A 228 2.36 5.43 -13.90
CA ALA A 228 2.71 5.44 -12.48
C ALA A 228 3.79 4.43 -12.09
N LEU A 229 3.89 3.27 -12.77
CA LEU A 229 4.95 2.30 -12.51
C LEU A 229 6.33 2.88 -12.86
N ASP A 230 6.44 3.61 -13.97
CA ASP A 230 7.70 4.21 -14.41
C ASP A 230 8.13 5.31 -13.43
N ILE A 231 7.21 6.21 -13.08
CA ILE A 231 7.45 7.27 -12.10
C ILE A 231 7.82 6.70 -10.72
N ALA A 232 7.18 5.62 -10.30
CA ALA A 232 7.49 4.96 -9.03
C ALA A 232 8.88 4.30 -9.03
N ARG A 233 9.35 3.75 -10.15
CA ARG A 233 10.74 3.26 -10.28
C ARG A 233 11.74 4.41 -10.21
N GLU A 234 11.49 5.49 -10.96
CA GLU A 234 12.37 6.66 -10.95
C GLU A 234 12.46 7.30 -9.55
N ALA A 235 11.32 7.40 -8.87
CA ALA A 235 11.24 7.88 -7.49
C ALA A 235 12.05 6.99 -6.54
N ASP A 236 11.90 5.67 -6.61
CA ASP A 236 12.66 4.73 -5.76
C ASP A 236 14.17 4.75 -6.07
N ASP A 237 14.57 4.85 -7.35
CA ASP A 237 15.97 4.96 -7.77
C ASP A 237 16.62 6.27 -7.27
N GLU A 238 15.90 7.39 -7.37
CA GLU A 238 16.34 8.67 -6.81
C GLU A 238 16.44 8.60 -5.29
N PHE A 239 15.44 7.98 -4.62
CA PHE A 239 15.43 7.78 -3.18
C PHE A 239 16.63 6.94 -2.72
N GLY A 240 16.94 5.84 -3.42
CA GLY A 240 18.10 4.99 -3.16
C GLY A 240 19.42 5.71 -3.29
N ARG A 241 19.57 6.60 -4.28
CA ARG A 241 20.79 7.42 -4.45
C ARG A 241 20.96 8.46 -3.36
N MET A 242 19.86 9.03 -2.86
CA MET A 242 19.90 10.13 -1.88
C MET A 242 19.97 9.63 -0.43
N PHE A 243 19.21 8.59 -0.09
CA PHE A 243 19.02 8.13 1.27
C PHE A 243 19.66 6.76 1.55
N GLY A 244 20.07 6.03 0.51
CA GLY A 244 20.74 4.74 0.64
C GLY A 244 19.82 3.54 0.84
N CYS A 245 18.50 3.72 0.72
CA CYS A 245 17.49 2.66 0.78
C CYS A 245 16.61 2.66 -0.48
N SER A 246 16.27 1.46 -0.97
CA SER A 246 15.43 1.25 -2.16
C SER A 246 14.55 0.04 -1.90
N TYR A 247 13.30 0.11 -2.38
CA TYR A 247 12.24 -0.85 -2.10
C TYR A 247 11.67 -1.47 -3.38
N GLY A 248 11.87 -0.81 -4.53
CA GLY A 248 11.31 -1.21 -5.82
C GLY A 248 9.78 -1.24 -5.85
N LEU A 249 9.23 -1.81 -6.91
CA LEU A 249 7.79 -2.14 -7.03
C LEU A 249 7.46 -3.53 -6.48
N THR A 250 8.47 -4.40 -6.53
CA THR A 250 8.50 -5.74 -5.94
C THR A 250 9.91 -6.01 -5.43
N GLU A 251 10.05 -6.92 -4.47
CA GLU A 251 11.34 -7.38 -3.98
C GLU A 251 11.46 -8.90 -4.19
N ALA A 252 12.38 -9.32 -5.07
CA ALA A 252 12.64 -10.72 -5.35
C ALA A 252 13.80 -11.24 -4.48
N TYR A 253 13.47 -11.99 -3.44
CA TYR A 253 14.43 -12.60 -2.51
C TYR A 253 14.70 -14.06 -2.88
N ARG A 254 15.94 -14.35 -3.31
CA ARG A 254 16.40 -15.70 -3.70
C ARG A 254 15.52 -16.39 -4.77
N CYS A 255 15.00 -15.66 -5.75
CA CYS A 255 14.12 -16.22 -6.79
C CYS A 255 14.84 -16.80 -8.02
N LYS A 256 16.11 -16.41 -8.27
CA LYS A 256 16.83 -16.71 -9.53
C LYS A 256 16.92 -18.21 -9.87
N ASP A 257 17.02 -19.07 -8.86
CA ASP A 257 17.16 -20.52 -8.98
C ASP A 257 16.04 -21.30 -8.26
N ALA A 258 15.01 -20.60 -7.78
CA ALA A 258 13.96 -21.19 -6.95
C ALA A 258 13.04 -22.12 -7.74
N ASP A 259 12.78 -23.33 -7.23
CA ASP A 259 11.74 -24.22 -7.74
C ASP A 259 10.35 -23.80 -7.24
N LEU A 260 10.26 -23.35 -5.98
CA LEU A 260 9.04 -22.82 -5.36
C LEU A 260 9.26 -21.36 -5.01
N VAL A 261 8.36 -20.47 -5.41
CA VAL A 261 8.37 -19.07 -4.96
C VAL A 261 7.13 -18.79 -4.12
N LEU A 262 7.36 -18.35 -2.89
CA LEU A 262 6.32 -17.77 -2.05
C LEU A 262 6.07 -16.33 -2.49
N VAL A 263 4.80 -15.91 -2.56
CA VAL A 263 4.43 -14.55 -2.93
C VAL A 263 3.54 -13.97 -1.85
N SER A 264 3.87 -12.80 -1.33
CA SER A 264 3.02 -12.11 -0.34
C SER A 264 3.29 -10.60 -0.34
N SER A 265 2.65 -9.90 0.59
CA SER A 265 2.74 -8.45 0.74
C SER A 265 2.50 -8.06 2.21
N GLY A 266 2.90 -6.85 2.59
CA GLY A 266 2.77 -6.35 3.95
C GLY A 266 3.69 -7.08 4.95
N SER A 267 3.30 -7.06 6.22
CA SER A 267 4.09 -7.57 7.36
C SER A 267 4.41 -9.06 7.30
N LEU A 268 3.59 -9.85 6.57
CA LEU A 268 3.81 -11.29 6.43
C LEU A 268 5.16 -11.62 5.79
N VAL A 269 5.69 -10.72 4.96
CA VAL A 269 6.94 -10.94 4.23
C VAL A 269 8.11 -11.20 5.18
N GLY A 270 8.17 -10.52 6.34
CA GLY A 270 9.24 -10.71 7.32
C GLY A 270 9.34 -12.16 7.79
N THR A 271 8.23 -12.76 8.22
CA THR A 271 8.20 -14.18 8.65
C THR A 271 8.51 -15.12 7.48
N LEU A 272 8.03 -14.84 6.27
CA LEU A 272 8.31 -15.67 5.10
C LEU A 272 9.80 -15.65 4.75
N ARG A 273 10.46 -14.49 4.90
CA ARG A 273 11.88 -14.30 4.62
C ARG A 273 12.74 -15.18 5.52
N GLU A 274 12.43 -15.22 6.82
CA GLU A 274 13.11 -16.08 7.80
C GLU A 274 12.96 -17.57 7.46
N VAL A 275 11.75 -18.02 7.13
CA VAL A 275 11.51 -19.43 6.77
C VAL A 275 12.22 -19.80 5.47
N VAL A 276 12.24 -18.90 4.48
CA VAL A 276 12.98 -19.11 3.23
C VAL A 276 14.47 -19.31 3.50
N ASP A 277 15.07 -18.55 4.41
CA ASP A 277 16.47 -18.73 4.80
C ASP A 277 16.73 -20.09 5.45
N VAL A 278 15.86 -20.52 6.38
CA VAL A 278 15.95 -21.85 7.01
C VAL A 278 15.89 -22.99 5.99
N TYR A 279 15.02 -22.90 4.99
CA TYR A 279 14.93 -23.89 3.92
C TYR A 279 16.14 -23.84 2.99
N ARG A 280 16.62 -22.64 2.66
CA ARG A 280 17.80 -22.44 1.82
C ARG A 280 19.06 -23.02 2.45
N ASP A 281 19.22 -22.88 3.76
CA ASP A 281 20.33 -23.47 4.51
C ASP A 281 20.30 -25.02 4.51
N ARG A 282 19.12 -25.61 4.30
CA ARG A 282 18.95 -27.07 4.11
C ARG A 282 19.16 -27.53 2.66
N GLY A 283 19.43 -26.61 1.75
CA GLY A 283 19.64 -26.88 0.32
C GLY A 283 18.37 -26.85 -0.53
N ASP A 284 17.22 -26.46 0.02
CA ASP A 284 15.99 -26.30 -0.75
C ASP A 284 16.03 -25.06 -1.64
N ARG A 285 15.55 -25.20 -2.88
CA ARG A 285 15.46 -24.09 -3.84
C ARG A 285 14.12 -23.34 -3.69
N ILE A 286 14.00 -22.53 -2.65
CA ILE A 286 12.80 -21.73 -2.38
C ILE A 286 13.08 -20.21 -2.44
N GLY A 287 12.22 -19.44 -3.08
CA GLY A 287 12.32 -17.98 -3.16
C GLY A 287 11.12 -17.29 -2.51
N LEU A 288 11.23 -15.98 -2.33
CA LEU A 288 10.16 -15.11 -1.85
C LEU A 288 10.07 -13.89 -2.78
N LEU A 289 8.86 -13.57 -3.22
CA LEU A 289 8.53 -12.34 -3.93
C LEU A 289 7.60 -11.51 -3.06
N LYS A 290 8.08 -10.37 -2.59
CA LYS A 290 7.24 -9.33 -1.99
C LYS A 290 6.65 -8.47 -3.11
N ILE A 291 5.33 -8.34 -3.11
CA ILE A 291 4.63 -7.38 -3.97
C ILE A 291 4.37 -6.12 -3.14
N ARG A 292 4.99 -5.01 -3.52
CA ARG A 292 4.78 -3.71 -2.85
C ARG A 292 3.61 -2.94 -3.47
N TYR A 293 3.41 -3.05 -4.78
CA TYR A 293 2.32 -2.38 -5.50
C TYR A 293 1.22 -3.36 -5.93
N LEU A 294 -0.03 -3.13 -5.50
CA LEU A 294 -1.20 -3.89 -6.02
C LEU A 294 -1.87 -3.14 -7.18
N ARG A 295 -1.84 -1.81 -7.14
CA ARG A 295 -2.40 -0.91 -8.14
C ARG A 295 -1.43 0.26 -8.35
N PRO A 296 -0.98 0.53 -9.58
CA PRO A 296 -0.98 -0.43 -10.71
C PRO A 296 -0.25 -1.73 -10.34
N PHE A 297 -0.61 -2.86 -10.96
CA PHE A 297 0.04 -4.13 -10.68
C PHE A 297 1.34 -4.27 -11.50
N PRO A 298 2.51 -4.55 -10.88
CA PRO A 298 3.81 -4.61 -11.55
C PRO A 298 4.00 -5.94 -12.30
N THR A 299 3.26 -6.11 -13.39
CA THR A 299 3.15 -7.37 -14.14
C THR A 299 4.52 -7.87 -14.63
N GLU A 300 5.37 -6.99 -15.15
CA GLU A 300 6.64 -7.41 -15.74
C GLU A 300 7.66 -7.81 -14.68
N GLU A 301 7.72 -7.10 -13.55
CA GLU A 301 8.55 -7.48 -12.40
C GLU A 301 8.13 -8.82 -11.82
N VAL A 302 6.82 -9.04 -11.69
CA VAL A 302 6.26 -10.31 -11.19
C VAL A 302 6.63 -11.45 -12.14
N ARG A 303 6.46 -11.27 -13.46
CA ARG A 303 6.85 -12.28 -14.46
C ARG A 303 8.35 -12.58 -14.41
N GLN A 304 9.17 -11.53 -14.33
CA GLN A 304 10.62 -11.67 -14.24
C GLN A 304 11.03 -12.46 -12.99
N ALA A 305 10.50 -12.09 -11.82
CA ALA A 305 10.80 -12.75 -10.55
C ALA A 305 10.34 -14.23 -10.53
N LEU A 306 9.27 -14.56 -11.26
CA LEU A 306 8.70 -15.90 -11.30
C LEU A 306 9.22 -16.77 -12.45
N THR A 307 10.20 -16.31 -13.24
CA THR A 307 10.69 -17.01 -14.43
C THR A 307 11.18 -18.43 -14.10
N SER A 308 12.07 -18.58 -13.12
CA SER A 308 12.67 -19.86 -12.73
C SER A 308 11.75 -20.78 -11.94
N ALA A 309 10.69 -20.23 -11.35
CA ALA A 309 9.77 -20.97 -10.49
C ALA A 309 9.08 -22.12 -11.24
N ARG A 310 9.08 -23.32 -10.69
CA ARG A 310 8.24 -24.43 -11.17
C ARG A 310 6.83 -24.35 -10.59
N GLN A 311 6.70 -23.73 -9.41
CA GLN A 311 5.45 -23.56 -8.70
C GLN A 311 5.46 -22.25 -7.91
N VAL A 312 4.29 -21.65 -7.77
CA VAL A 312 4.08 -20.40 -7.04
C VAL A 312 3.05 -20.64 -5.94
N ALA A 313 3.32 -20.14 -4.73
CA ALA A 313 2.40 -20.16 -3.60
C ALA A 313 2.14 -18.72 -3.15
N VAL A 314 0.96 -18.20 -3.43
CA VAL A 314 0.56 -16.85 -3.05
C VAL A 314 -0.18 -16.90 -1.71
N ILE A 315 0.29 -16.12 -0.74
CA ILE A 315 -0.22 -16.10 0.62
C ILE A 315 -0.89 -14.74 0.86
N ASP A 316 -2.21 -14.76 0.97
CA ASP A 316 -3.05 -13.58 1.14
C ASP A 316 -3.56 -13.49 2.58
N ARG A 317 -3.38 -12.30 3.19
CA ARG A 317 -4.05 -11.90 4.44
C ARG A 317 -5.39 -11.21 4.15
N ASN A 318 -6.09 -11.65 3.12
CA ASN A 318 -7.38 -11.12 2.71
C ASN A 318 -8.15 -12.19 1.95
N VAL A 319 -9.45 -11.99 1.78
CA VAL A 319 -10.28 -12.88 0.97
C VAL A 319 -11.36 -12.09 0.24
N SER A 320 -11.37 -12.20 -1.09
CA SER A 320 -12.55 -11.94 -1.91
C SER A 320 -13.46 -13.17 -1.81
N VAL A 321 -14.48 -13.11 -0.95
CA VAL A 321 -15.35 -14.25 -0.64
C VAL A 321 -15.95 -14.84 -1.92
N GLY A 322 -15.81 -16.15 -2.10
CA GLY A 322 -16.24 -16.87 -3.31
C GLY A 322 -15.17 -16.98 -4.41
N MET A 323 -14.06 -16.24 -4.32
CA MET A 323 -12.94 -16.31 -5.27
C MET A 323 -11.64 -16.75 -4.59
N GLY A 324 -11.13 -15.95 -3.65
CA GLY A 324 -9.86 -16.19 -2.97
C GLY A 324 -9.09 -14.91 -2.69
N GLY A 325 -7.76 -15.01 -2.53
CA GLY A 325 -6.91 -13.87 -2.20
C GLY A 325 -6.81 -12.85 -3.34
N GLY A 326 -6.69 -11.57 -3.00
CA GLY A 326 -6.54 -10.47 -3.94
C GLY A 326 -5.24 -10.55 -4.72
N PHE A 327 -4.11 -10.75 -4.06
CA PHE A 327 -2.81 -10.90 -4.72
C PHE A 327 -2.77 -12.18 -5.56
N TRP A 328 -3.35 -13.28 -5.07
CA TRP A 328 -3.44 -14.52 -5.84
C TRP A 328 -4.17 -14.34 -7.17
N GLN A 329 -5.26 -13.57 -7.19
CA GLN A 329 -5.98 -13.22 -8.43
C GLN A 329 -5.09 -12.42 -9.40
N GLU A 330 -4.39 -11.40 -8.90
CA GLU A 330 -3.52 -10.55 -9.74
C GLU A 330 -2.33 -11.32 -10.30
N VAL A 331 -1.67 -12.16 -9.48
CA VAL A 331 -0.56 -13.01 -9.93
C VAL A 331 -1.01 -13.99 -11.01
N ARG A 332 -2.19 -14.62 -10.84
CA ARG A 332 -2.75 -15.48 -11.89
C ARG A 332 -3.05 -14.73 -13.17
N SER A 333 -3.63 -13.53 -13.06
CA SER A 333 -3.91 -12.65 -14.20
C SER A 333 -2.63 -12.26 -14.94
N ALA A 334 -1.60 -11.83 -14.21
CA ALA A 334 -0.30 -11.45 -14.76
C ALA A 334 0.38 -12.61 -15.50
N LEU A 335 0.22 -13.84 -15.01
CA LEU A 335 0.81 -15.03 -15.64
C LEU A 335 -0.01 -15.59 -16.80
N TYR A 336 -1.32 -15.32 -16.85
CA TYR A 336 -2.21 -15.86 -17.88
C TYR A 336 -1.78 -15.42 -19.29
N GLY A 337 -1.60 -16.40 -20.19
CA GLY A 337 -1.17 -16.17 -21.57
C GLY A 337 0.30 -15.75 -21.76
N SER A 338 1.09 -15.66 -20.67
CA SER A 338 2.52 -15.33 -20.73
C SER A 338 3.40 -16.57 -20.92
N GLU A 339 4.62 -16.38 -21.41
CA GLU A 339 5.61 -17.48 -21.57
C GLU A 339 5.98 -18.13 -20.23
N VAL A 340 5.95 -17.36 -19.14
CA VAL A 340 6.19 -17.82 -17.77
C VAL A 340 4.92 -18.35 -17.08
N GLY A 341 3.80 -18.44 -17.80
CA GLY A 341 2.48 -18.77 -17.24
C GLY A 341 2.19 -20.25 -17.07
N ASN A 342 2.96 -21.14 -17.71
CA ASN A 342 2.72 -22.59 -17.66
C ASN A 342 3.23 -23.22 -16.35
N LYS A 343 2.73 -22.76 -15.21
CA LYS A 343 3.07 -23.25 -13.87
C LYS A 343 1.89 -23.17 -12.91
N PRO A 344 1.81 -24.08 -11.92
CA PRO A 344 0.79 -24.00 -10.89
C PRO A 344 0.97 -22.76 -10.01
N VAL A 345 -0.11 -22.04 -9.77
CA VAL A 345 -0.18 -20.88 -8.85
C VAL A 345 -1.22 -21.20 -7.78
N LEU A 346 -0.78 -21.65 -6.61
CA LEU A 346 -1.65 -22.00 -5.50
C LEU A 346 -1.91 -20.77 -4.63
N GLY A 347 -3.16 -20.60 -4.20
CA GLY A 347 -3.56 -19.54 -3.28
C GLY A 347 -3.71 -20.09 -1.87
N PHE A 348 -3.17 -19.38 -0.89
CA PHE A 348 -3.26 -19.69 0.53
C PHE A 348 -3.86 -18.50 1.26
N LEU A 349 -4.91 -18.76 2.04
CA LEU A 349 -5.53 -17.76 2.90
C LEU A 349 -5.01 -17.98 4.33
N ALA A 350 -4.28 -17.00 4.84
CA ALA A 350 -3.63 -17.09 6.15
C ALA A 350 -3.74 -15.76 6.90
N GLY A 351 -3.77 -15.82 8.23
CA GLY A 351 -3.69 -14.64 9.09
C GLY A 351 -4.87 -13.65 9.03
N ILE A 352 -6.01 -14.06 8.45
CA ILE A 352 -7.26 -13.28 8.40
C ILE A 352 -7.76 -13.02 9.83
N GLY A 353 -8.23 -11.79 10.09
CA GLY A 353 -8.68 -11.35 11.40
C GLY A 353 -7.59 -11.39 12.48
N GLY A 354 -6.33 -11.23 12.09
CA GLY A 354 -5.14 -11.25 12.95
C GLY A 354 -4.83 -12.59 13.59
N ARG A 355 -5.27 -13.69 12.97
CA ARG A 355 -4.68 -14.99 13.31
C ARG A 355 -3.19 -14.94 13.03
N ASP A 356 -2.42 -15.56 13.92
CA ASP A 356 -0.98 -15.58 13.77
C ASP A 356 -0.56 -16.46 12.58
N VAL A 357 0.55 -16.10 11.93
CA VAL A 357 1.16 -16.88 10.85
C VAL A 357 2.58 -17.15 11.27
N THR A 358 2.79 -18.30 11.90
CA THR A 358 4.08 -18.66 12.49
C THR A 358 4.98 -19.34 11.45
N PRO A 359 6.28 -19.50 11.73
CA PRO A 359 7.16 -20.33 10.89
C PRO A 359 6.60 -21.74 10.61
N GLU A 360 5.89 -22.35 11.57
CA GLU A 360 5.22 -23.64 11.37
C GLU A 360 4.01 -23.54 10.43
N SER A 361 3.25 -22.45 10.47
CA SER A 361 2.18 -22.20 9.50
C SER A 361 2.75 -22.11 8.07
N VAL A 362 3.88 -21.43 7.91
CA VAL A 362 4.59 -21.30 6.63
C VAL A 362 5.18 -22.64 6.17
N ASP A 363 5.74 -23.42 7.08
CA ASP A 363 6.21 -24.78 6.81
C ASP A 363 5.08 -25.65 6.24
N LYS A 364 3.90 -25.63 6.88
CA LYS A 364 2.71 -26.32 6.36
C LYS A 364 2.30 -25.83 4.97
N ILE A 365 2.37 -24.52 4.70
CA ILE A 365 2.11 -23.97 3.37
C ILE A 365 3.09 -24.55 2.35
N ILE A 366 4.39 -24.56 2.64
CA ILE A 366 5.44 -25.09 1.75
C ILE A 366 5.22 -26.57 1.47
N GLN A 367 4.97 -27.38 2.51
CA GLN A 367 4.71 -28.82 2.35
C GLN A 367 3.43 -29.08 1.56
N THR A 368 2.38 -28.28 1.80
CA THR A 368 1.12 -28.35 1.06
C THR A 368 1.34 -27.97 -0.41
N ALA A 369 2.07 -26.89 -0.70
CA ALA A 369 2.38 -26.48 -2.07
C ALA A 369 3.09 -27.61 -2.83
N ARG A 370 4.13 -28.21 -2.24
CA ARG A 370 4.90 -29.30 -2.86
C ARG A 370 4.10 -30.57 -3.14
N SER A 371 3.11 -30.86 -2.30
CA SER A 371 2.34 -32.12 -2.38
C SER A 371 1.06 -32.01 -3.20
N ASN A 372 0.58 -30.80 -3.51
CA ASN A 372 -0.69 -30.59 -4.19
C ASN A 372 -0.53 -30.24 -5.68
N PRO A 373 -1.37 -30.82 -6.56
CA PRO A 373 -1.49 -30.34 -7.93
C PRO A 373 -2.09 -28.92 -7.96
N PRO A 374 -2.04 -28.20 -9.10
CA PRO A 374 -2.75 -26.94 -9.26
C PRO A 374 -4.18 -27.02 -8.72
N GLN A 375 -4.58 -26.04 -7.90
CA GLN A 375 -5.92 -25.95 -7.32
C GLN A 375 -6.68 -24.78 -7.95
N GLU A 376 -7.98 -24.99 -8.20
CA GLU A 376 -8.87 -23.92 -8.67
C GLU A 376 -9.35 -23.02 -7.54
N VAL A 377 -9.31 -23.51 -6.30
CA VAL A 377 -9.77 -22.82 -5.09
C VAL A 377 -8.60 -22.58 -4.13
N PRO A 378 -8.66 -21.51 -3.32
CA PRO A 378 -7.62 -21.26 -2.34
C PRO A 378 -7.68 -22.26 -1.18
N ILE A 379 -6.53 -22.51 -0.56
CA ILE A 379 -6.37 -23.36 0.61
C ILE A 379 -6.43 -22.47 1.86
N TRP A 380 -7.33 -22.80 2.79
CA TRP A 380 -7.43 -22.11 4.06
C TRP A 380 -6.42 -22.70 5.05
N VAL A 381 -5.47 -21.89 5.49
CA VAL A 381 -4.41 -22.33 6.40
C VAL A 381 -4.94 -22.30 7.83
N GLU A 382 -4.84 -23.45 8.51
CA GLU A 382 -5.20 -23.60 9.94
C GLU A 382 -6.67 -23.26 10.29
N LEU A 383 -7.57 -23.42 9.30
CA LEU A 383 -9.00 -23.36 9.55
C LEU A 383 -9.44 -24.53 10.44
N LYS A 384 -10.17 -24.21 11.51
CA LYS A 384 -10.82 -25.18 12.40
C LYS A 384 -12.30 -25.23 12.02
N VAL A 385 -12.75 -26.33 11.43
CA VAL A 385 -14.14 -26.58 11.03
C VAL A 385 -14.75 -27.64 11.93
#